data_AF-A0A970FAY2-F1
#
_entry.id   AF-A0A970FAY2-F1
#
_cell.length_a   1.000
_cell.length_b   1.000
_cell.length_c   1.000
_cell.angle_alpha   90.00
_cell.angle_beta   90.00
_cell.angle_gamma   90.00
#
_symmetry.space_group_name_H-M   'P 1'
#
loop_
_entity.id
_entity.type
_entity.pdbx_description
1 polymer ?
#
loop_
_entity_poly.entity_id
_entity_poly.type
_entity_poly.pdbx_seq_one_letter_code
_entity_poly.pdbx_strand_id
1 'polypeptide(L)'
;MFSKTPIELLSKDYSNLYNKCQAVYELVSSRRYNESLALLTTAEIYALAEKTYVRCDTFKELQTPEVEDYVNAFDDYYFSLKQTLFHNHRDFEELRVRLRAMREAYEKMNTSFNLF
;
A
#
# COMPACT_ATOMS: atom_id res chain seq x y z
N MET A 1 12.79 13.42 -20.84
CA MET A 1 11.39 12.96 -20.93
C MET A 1 11.35 11.55 -20.36
N PHE A 2 10.60 11.30 -19.28
CA PHE A 2 10.53 9.96 -18.68
C PHE A 2 9.84 9.02 -19.67
N SER A 3 10.52 7.95 -20.08
CA SER A 3 10.08 7.01 -21.12
C SER A 3 9.07 5.96 -20.63
N LYS A 4 8.59 6.09 -19.39
CA LYS A 4 7.75 5.06 -18.75
C LYS A 4 6.27 5.30 -19.03
N THR A 5 5.54 4.22 -19.27
CA THR A 5 4.08 4.27 -19.43
C THR A 5 3.41 4.56 -18.08
N PRO A 6 2.16 5.08 -18.09
CA PRO A 6 1.38 5.25 -16.85
C PRO A 6 1.30 3.97 -16.01
N ILE A 7 1.18 2.82 -16.67
CA ILE A 7 1.09 1.48 -16.06
C ILE A 7 2.41 1.13 -15.34
N GLU A 8 3.56 1.31 -15.99
CA GLU A 8 4.88 1.06 -15.37
C GLU A 8 5.14 1.98 -14.17
N LEU A 9 4.67 3.23 -14.25
CA LEU A 9 4.77 4.18 -13.15
C LEU A 9 3.85 3.79 -11.99
N LEU A 10 2.63 3.34 -12.28
CA LEU A 10 1.69 2.87 -11.27
C LEU A 10 2.22 1.64 -10.55
N SER A 11 2.70 0.63 -11.28
CA SER A 11 3.33 -0.56 -10.71
C SER A 11 4.49 -0.21 -9.79
N LYS A 12 5.38 0.70 -10.22
CA LYS A 12 6.47 1.20 -9.36
C LYS A 12 5.94 1.90 -8.11
N ASP A 13 4.94 2.78 -8.25
CA ASP A 13 4.38 3.54 -7.14
C ASP A 13 3.72 2.59 -6.10
N TYR A 14 2.97 1.59 -6.55
CA TYR A 14 2.38 0.55 -5.68
C TYR A 14 3.41 -0.39 -5.07
N SER A 15 4.49 -0.74 -5.79
CA SER A 15 5.61 -1.46 -5.18
C SER A 15 6.21 -0.69 -3.99
N ASN A 16 6.42 0.62 -4.16
CA ASN A 16 6.93 1.48 -3.08
C ASN A 16 5.93 1.58 -1.92
N LEU A 17 4.64 1.72 -2.22
CA LEU A 17 3.57 1.76 -1.22
C LEU A 17 3.56 0.47 -0.39
N TYR A 18 3.58 -0.69 -1.04
CA TYR A 18 3.66 -1.99 -0.38
C TYR A 18 4.90 -2.13 0.50
N ASN A 19 6.09 -1.79 -0.02
CA ASN A 19 7.33 -1.87 0.73
C ASN A 19 7.31 -0.98 1.98
N LYS A 20 6.68 0.19 1.91
CA LYS A 20 6.50 1.07 3.06
C LYS A 20 5.49 0.50 4.06
N CYS A 21 4.40 -0.10 3.59
CA CYS A 21 3.46 -0.82 4.44
C CYS A 21 4.16 -1.95 5.21
N GLN A 22 4.97 -2.76 4.54
CA GLN A 22 5.80 -3.79 5.15
C GLN A 22 6.73 -3.20 6.24
N ALA A 23 7.43 -2.10 5.94
CA ALA A 23 8.31 -1.46 6.90
C ALA A 23 7.55 -0.97 8.15
N VAL A 24 6.35 -0.41 7.99
CA VAL A 24 5.52 -0.01 9.15
C VAL A 24 5.05 -1.20 9.94
N TYR A 25 4.61 -2.27 9.29
CA TYR A 25 4.24 -3.51 9.97
C TYR A 25 5.38 -4.01 10.87
N GLU A 26 6.61 -4.04 10.34
CA GLU A 26 7.80 -4.43 11.11
C GLU A 26 8.08 -3.47 12.27
N LEU A 27 7.88 -2.16 12.08
CA LEU A 27 8.05 -1.16 13.15
C LEU A 27 7.02 -1.32 14.28
N VAL A 28 5.74 -1.52 13.96
CA VAL A 28 4.67 -1.63 14.96
C VAL A 28 4.66 -2.98 15.68
N SER A 29 5.11 -4.04 15.01
CA SER A 29 5.25 -5.38 15.61
C SER A 29 6.58 -5.58 16.35
N SER A 30 7.53 -4.66 16.20
CA SER A 30 8.83 -4.72 16.87
C SER A 30 8.73 -4.52 18.38
N ARG A 31 9.56 -5.26 19.13
CA ARG A 31 9.77 -5.04 20.56
C ARG A 31 10.37 -3.66 20.88
N ARG A 32 10.98 -3.00 19.89
CA ARG A 32 11.54 -1.63 19.99
C ARG A 32 10.61 -0.64 19.27
N TYR A 33 9.33 -0.69 19.61
CA TYR A 33 8.33 0.19 19.04
C TYR A 33 8.71 1.67 19.24
N ASN A 34 8.79 2.41 18.13
CA ASN A 34 9.00 3.85 18.11
C ASN A 34 7.76 4.51 17.49
N GLU A 35 6.90 5.04 18.35
CA GLU A 35 5.62 5.64 17.96
C GLU A 35 5.79 6.78 16.95
N SER A 36 6.70 7.72 17.20
CA SER A 36 6.94 8.85 16.29
C SER A 36 7.35 8.39 14.90
N LEU A 37 8.22 7.38 14.81
CA LEU A 37 8.65 6.82 13.53
C LEU A 37 7.51 6.07 12.82
N ALA A 38 6.70 5.32 13.58
CA ALA A 38 5.55 4.61 13.03
C ALA A 38 4.49 5.59 12.49
N LEU A 39 4.18 6.66 13.23
CA LEU A 39 3.26 7.72 12.80
C LEU A 39 3.77 8.44 11.55
N LEU A 40 5.05 8.84 11.53
CA LEU A 40 5.65 9.51 10.37
C LEU A 40 5.60 8.62 9.12
N THR A 41 5.94 7.34 9.26
CA THR A 41 5.95 6.41 8.14
C THR A 41 4.52 6.08 7.67
N THR A 42 3.55 6.06 8.58
CA THR A 42 2.12 5.92 8.23
C THR A 42 1.61 7.13 7.44
N ALA A 43 2.04 8.34 7.78
CA ALA A 43 1.72 9.54 7.02
C ALA A 43 2.37 9.51 5.62
N GLU A 44 3.61 9.03 5.50
CA GLU A 44 4.30 8.86 4.21
C GLU A 44 3.55 7.86 3.30
N ILE A 45 3.09 6.73 3.86
CA ILE A 45 2.27 5.74 3.15
C ILE A 45 1.02 6.40 2.58
N TYR A 46 0.30 7.18 3.37
CA TYR A 46 -0.91 7.85 2.90
C TYR A 46 -0.61 8.85 1.78
N ALA A 47 0.47 9.63 1.88
CA ALA A 47 0.89 10.54 0.82
C ALA A 47 1.25 9.81 -0.48
N LEU A 48 1.85 8.62 -0.40
CA LEU A 48 2.12 7.78 -1.55
C LEU A 48 0.84 7.24 -2.19
N ALA A 49 -0.18 6.90 -1.40
CA ALA A 49 -1.49 6.46 -1.89
C ALA A 49 -2.25 7.60 -2.59
N GLU A 50 -2.30 8.80 -2.00
CA GLU A 50 -2.92 9.96 -2.64
C GLU A 50 -2.28 10.28 -4.01
N LYS A 51 -0.95 10.17 -4.10
CA LYS A 51 -0.23 10.32 -5.37
C LYS A 51 -0.68 9.28 -6.41
N THR A 52 -0.92 8.03 -6.02
CA THR A 52 -1.35 6.99 -6.97
C THR A 52 -2.81 7.17 -7.38
N TYR A 53 -3.68 7.59 -6.48
CA TYR A 53 -5.07 7.92 -6.83
C TYR A 53 -5.15 9.03 -7.87
N VAL A 54 -4.40 10.12 -7.70
CA VAL A 54 -4.32 11.19 -8.71
C VAL A 54 -3.87 10.65 -10.06
N ARG A 55 -2.96 9.68 -10.10
CA ARG A 55 -2.54 9.02 -11.35
C ARG A 55 -3.70 8.24 -11.96
N CYS A 56 -4.42 7.44 -11.18
CA CYS A 56 -5.58 6.66 -11.66
C CYS A 56 -6.74 7.54 -12.13
N ASP A 57 -6.94 8.70 -11.50
CA ASP A 57 -7.94 9.69 -11.94
C ASP A 57 -7.55 10.36 -13.25
N THR A 58 -6.24 10.58 -13.45
CA THR A 58 -5.71 11.23 -14.65
C THR A 58 -5.72 10.30 -15.87
N PHE A 59 -5.39 9.02 -15.68
CA PHE A 59 -5.22 8.04 -16.75
C PHE A 59 -6.30 6.95 -16.67
N LYS A 60 -7.32 7.06 -17.53
CA LYS A 60 -8.48 6.14 -17.53
C LYS A 60 -8.10 4.69 -17.79
N GLU A 61 -7.01 4.43 -18.50
CA GLU A 61 -6.50 3.07 -18.72
C GLU A 61 -6.06 2.37 -17.44
N LEU A 62 -5.87 3.10 -16.34
CA LEU A 62 -5.53 2.57 -15.02
C LEU A 62 -6.77 2.23 -14.17
N GLN A 63 -7.98 2.59 -14.61
CA GLN A 63 -9.22 2.34 -13.88
C GLN A 63 -9.73 0.92 -14.16
N THR A 64 -8.93 -0.08 -13.78
CA THR A 64 -9.26 -1.50 -13.95
C THR A 64 -9.67 -2.15 -12.62
N PRO A 65 -10.40 -3.27 -12.66
CA PRO A 65 -10.76 -4.01 -11.44
C PRO A 65 -9.55 -4.42 -10.61
N GLU A 66 -8.41 -4.77 -11.24
CA GLU A 66 -7.22 -5.19 -10.50
C GLU A 66 -6.52 -4.03 -9.77
N VAL A 67 -6.62 -2.82 -10.32
CA VAL A 67 -6.14 -1.61 -9.64
C VAL A 67 -7.06 -1.28 -8.47
N GLU A 68 -8.37 -1.36 -8.66
CA GLU A 68 -9.36 -1.19 -7.59
C GLU A 68 -9.17 -2.21 -6.46
N ASP A 69 -8.93 -3.49 -6.79
CA ASP A 69 -8.63 -4.54 -5.82
C ASP A 69 -7.40 -4.23 -4.97
N TYR A 70 -6.35 -3.69 -5.60
CA TYR A 70 -5.15 -3.27 -4.88
C TYR A 70 -5.42 -2.08 -3.94
N VAL A 71 -6.19 -1.09 -4.40
CA VAL A 71 -6.60 0.06 -3.58
C VAL A 71 -7.43 -0.39 -2.39
N ASN A 72 -8.40 -1.27 -2.59
CA ASN A 72 -9.22 -1.83 -1.51
C ASN A 72 -8.37 -2.59 -0.49
N ALA A 73 -7.41 -3.41 -0.96
CA ALA A 73 -6.50 -4.14 -0.07
C ALA A 73 -5.61 -3.19 0.74
N PHE A 74 -5.18 -2.07 0.14
CA PHE A 74 -4.45 -1.01 0.83
C PHE A 74 -5.32 -0.32 1.89
N ASP A 75 -6.56 0.05 1.56
CA ASP A 75 -7.47 0.75 2.47
C ASP A 75 -7.79 -0.11 3.71
N ASP A 76 -8.03 -1.41 3.51
CA ASP A 76 -8.19 -2.37 4.59
C ASP A 76 -6.94 -2.43 5.49
N TYR A 77 -5.75 -2.55 4.90
CA TYR A 77 -4.49 -2.54 5.65
C TYR A 77 -4.31 -1.23 6.43
N TYR A 78 -4.51 -0.10 5.78
CA TYR A 78 -4.34 1.23 6.37
C TYR A 78 -5.34 1.47 7.51
N PHE A 79 -6.57 0.96 7.38
CA PHE A 79 -7.55 0.97 8.45
C PHE A 79 -7.09 0.15 9.66
N SER A 80 -6.69 -1.11 9.48
CA SER A 80 -6.16 -1.96 10.56
C SER A 80 -4.91 -1.36 11.22
N LEU A 81 -4.04 -0.72 10.43
CA LEU A 81 -2.87 0.00 10.93
C LEU A 81 -3.27 1.17 11.85
N LYS A 82 -4.26 1.98 11.46
CA LYS A 82 -4.78 3.05 12.32
C LYS A 82 -5.38 2.51 13.63
N GLN A 83 -6.08 1.38 13.58
CA GLN A 83 -6.59 0.73 14.80
C GLN A 83 -5.44 0.31 15.72
N THR A 84 -4.36 -0.23 15.14
CA THR A 84 -3.16 -0.65 15.88
C THR A 84 -2.46 0.54 16.55
N LEU A 85 -2.32 1.66 15.84
CA LEU A 85 -1.61 2.84 16.33
C LEU A 85 -2.39 3.63 17.37
N PHE A 86 -3.70 3.81 17.18
CA PHE A 86 -4.49 4.78 17.96
C PHE A 86 -5.49 4.17 18.95
N HIS A 87 -5.82 2.89 18.82
CA HIS A 87 -6.91 2.27 19.59
C HIS A 87 -6.45 1.12 20.50
N ASN A 88 -5.13 1.02 20.78
CA ASN A 88 -4.51 -0.06 21.57
C ASN A 88 -4.87 -1.48 21.06
N HIS A 89 -5.30 -1.60 19.81
CA HIS A 89 -5.72 -2.86 19.22
C HIS A 89 -4.50 -3.60 18.66
N ARG A 90 -3.91 -4.49 19.47
CA ARG A 90 -2.66 -5.20 19.11
C ARG A 90 -2.92 -6.46 18.28
N ASP A 91 -3.79 -6.39 17.28
CA ASP A 91 -4.00 -7.49 16.35
C ASP A 91 -3.01 -7.40 15.17
N PHE A 92 -1.76 -7.76 15.46
CA PHE A 92 -0.70 -7.81 14.45
C PHE A 92 -0.92 -8.95 13.45
N GLU A 93 -1.73 -9.97 13.79
CA GLU A 93 -2.06 -11.05 12.87
C GLU A 93 -3.02 -10.56 11.78
N GLU A 94 -4.04 -9.78 12.13
CA GLU A 94 -4.89 -9.13 11.14
C GLU A 94 -4.05 -8.24 10.21
N LEU A 95 -3.18 -7.40 10.77
CA LEU A 95 -2.34 -6.50 9.98
C LEU A 95 -1.43 -7.28 9.00
N ARG A 96 -0.88 -8.41 9.43
CA ARG A 96 -0.09 -9.32 8.59
C ARG A 96 -0.92 -9.96 7.48
N VAL A 97 -2.16 -10.37 7.76
CA VAL A 97 -3.08 -10.93 6.77
C VAL A 97 -3.44 -9.89 5.71
N ARG A 98 -3.75 -8.66 6.12
CA ARG A 98 -4.05 -7.55 5.18
C ARG A 98 -2.84 -7.20 4.30
N LEU A 99 -1.65 -7.16 4.90
CA LEU A 99 -0.41 -6.92 4.15
C LEU A 99 -0.16 -8.00 3.09
N ARG A 100 -0.42 -9.26 3.43
CA ARG A 100 -0.34 -10.36 2.46
C ARG A 100 -1.38 -10.22 1.34
N ALA A 101 -2.61 -9.85 1.65
CA ALA A 101 -3.65 -9.61 0.64
C ALA A 101 -3.24 -8.50 -0.35
N MET A 102 -2.61 -7.43 0.16
CA MET A 102 -2.07 -6.35 -0.64
C MET A 102 -0.96 -6.81 -1.59
N ARG A 103 -0.09 -7.73 -1.15
CA ARG A 103 0.91 -8.38 -2.02
C ARG A 103 0.26 -9.20 -3.13
N GLU A 104 -0.74 -10.01 -2.78
CA GLU A 104 -1.43 -10.87 -3.74
C GLU A 104 -2.20 -10.04 -4.78
N ALA A 105 -2.80 -8.93 -4.38
CA ALA A 105 -3.43 -7.97 -5.30
C ALA A 105 -2.38 -7.31 -6.23
N TYR A 106 -1.22 -6.95 -5.70
CA TYR A 106 -0.11 -6.39 -6.50
C TYR A 106 0.37 -7.36 -7.58
N GLU A 107 0.57 -8.63 -7.22
CA GLU A 107 0.98 -9.68 -8.15
C GLU A 107 -0.04 -9.84 -9.27
N LYS A 108 -1.33 -9.96 -8.93
CA LYS A 108 -2.43 -10.07 -9.92
C LYS A 108 -2.48 -8.88 -10.87
N MET A 109 -2.40 -7.66 -10.35
CA MET A 109 -2.43 -6.43 -11.16
C MET A 109 -1.26 -6.37 -12.15
N ASN A 110 -0.06 -6.73 -11.73
CA ASN A 110 1.07 -6.72 -12.66
C ASN A 110 0.98 -7.83 -13.70
N THR A 111 0.43 -9.00 -13.35
CA THR A 111 0.13 -10.06 -14.32
C THR A 111 -0.90 -9.59 -15.34
N SER A 112 -1.98 -8.89 -14.94
CA SER A 112 -2.98 -8.38 -15.88
C SER A 112 -2.41 -7.34 -16.85
N PHE A 113 -1.40 -6.58 -16.41
CA PHE A 113 -0.68 -5.62 -17.23
C PHE A 113 0.51 -6.19 -18.02
N ASN A 114 0.78 -7.51 -17.95
CA ASN A 114 1.94 -8.15 -18.58
C ASN A 114 3.29 -7.53 -18.17
N LEU A 115 3.42 -7.13 -16.90
CA LEU A 115 4.65 -6.58 -16.34
C LEU A 115 5.58 -7.65 -15.70
N PHE A 116 5.16 -8.91 -15.72
CA PHE A 116 5.89 -10.08 -15.21
C PHE A 116 5.94 -11.21 -16.23
#